data_AF-A0A1F5TSG7-F1
#
_entry.id   AF-A0A1F5TSG7-F1
#
_cell.length_a   1.000
_cell.length_b   1.000
_cell.length_c   1.000
_cell.angle_alpha   90.00
_cell.angle_beta   90.00
_cell.angle_gamma   90.00
#
_symmetry.space_group_name_H-M   'P 1'
#
loop_
_entity.id
_entity.type
_entity.pdbx_description
1 polymer ?
#
loop_
_entity_poly.entity_id
_entity_poly.type
_entity_poly.pdbx_seq_one_letter_code
_entity_poly.pdbx_strand_id
1 'polypeptide(L)'
;MNFEKAVININRSVTKKKPESFNDTWIRYRCNVSYEFIIENIKTELGDPDWDLVISKLDRWNQKLWMRGFKKRYIKLYKNKQEVNLILKRYNNKFYTFLVQVNKEDYVICDWISIRLVRVAQKRNILAKEKIISLLVSLVDQWIENDKSLFSWKGYNELIIQQIEGCVRRFRYTGSFLGYLYRTLQYSGLGLVPLEKFSFDDFLLTDQKRRIDIFIK
;
A
#
# COMPACT_ATOMS: atom_id res chain seq x y z
N MET A 1 12.21 -27.59 -5.20
CA MET A 1 12.50 -26.14 -5.22
C MET A 1 11.91 -25.53 -3.95
N ASN A 2 12.51 -24.49 -3.35
CA ASN A 2 11.88 -23.72 -2.27
C ASN A 2 11.84 -22.23 -2.66
N PHE A 3 11.11 -21.42 -1.90
CA PHE A 3 10.88 -20.02 -2.25
C PHE A 3 12.18 -19.21 -2.34
N GLU A 4 13.10 -19.38 -1.39
CA GLU A 4 14.40 -18.71 -1.39
C GLU A 4 15.23 -19.06 -2.62
N LYS A 5 15.31 -20.35 -2.97
CA LYS A 5 16.02 -20.80 -4.18
C LYS A 5 15.37 -20.25 -5.45
N ALA A 6 14.04 -20.15 -5.50
CA ALA A 6 13.34 -19.57 -6.63
C ALA A 6 13.69 -18.09 -6.82
N VAL A 7 13.68 -17.31 -5.73
CA VAL A 7 14.08 -15.90 -5.69
C VAL A 7 15.54 -15.71 -6.10
N ILE A 8 16.46 -16.51 -5.53
CA ILE A 8 17.89 -16.47 -5.87
C ILE A 8 18.12 -16.74 -7.36
N ASN A 9 17.41 -17.73 -7.92
CA ASN A 9 17.54 -18.08 -9.33
C ASN A 9 17.04 -16.97 -10.25
N ILE A 10 15.93 -16.30 -9.90
CA ILE A 10 15.42 -15.15 -10.64
C ILE A 10 16.43 -14.00 -10.58
N ASN A 11 16.92 -13.63 -9.39
CA ASN A 11 17.92 -12.57 -9.23
C ASN A 11 19.18 -12.85 -10.06
N ARG A 12 19.73 -14.06 -9.98
CA ARG A 12 20.91 -14.47 -10.77
C ARG A 12 20.65 -14.35 -12.27
N SER A 13 19.49 -14.80 -12.73
CA SER A 13 19.15 -14.79 -14.16
C SER A 13 18.96 -13.37 -14.70
N VAL A 14 18.28 -12.50 -13.96
CA VAL A 14 18.12 -11.08 -14.32
C VAL A 14 19.48 -10.39 -14.35
N THR A 15 20.33 -10.59 -13.34
CA THR A 15 21.67 -10.00 -13.27
C THR A 15 22.58 -10.49 -14.41
N LYS A 16 22.51 -11.76 -14.78
CA LYS A 16 23.31 -12.34 -15.87
C LYS A 16 22.88 -11.84 -17.25
N LYS A 17 21.57 -11.71 -17.48
CA LYS A 17 21.02 -11.37 -18.80
C LYS A 17 20.80 -9.87 -19.00
N LYS A 18 20.82 -9.07 -17.92
CA LYS A 18 20.68 -7.60 -17.92
C LYS A 18 19.55 -7.10 -18.83
N PRO A 19 18.30 -7.59 -18.67
CA PRO A 19 17.19 -7.08 -19.48
C PRO A 19 16.87 -5.62 -19.11
N GLU A 20 16.38 -4.85 -20.07
CA GLU A 20 15.95 -3.46 -19.84
C GLU A 20 14.74 -3.40 -18.88
N SER A 21 13.85 -4.38 -18.99
CA SER A 21 12.75 -4.67 -18.07
C SER A 21 12.37 -6.15 -18.15
N PHE A 22 11.68 -6.67 -17.13
CA PHE A 22 11.16 -8.05 -17.15
C PHE A 22 9.78 -8.14 -16.49
N ASN A 23 9.08 -9.22 -16.77
CA ASN A 23 7.73 -9.53 -16.29
C ASN A 23 7.57 -11.04 -16.06
N ASP A 24 6.35 -11.47 -15.73
CA ASP A 24 6.00 -12.88 -15.50
C ASP A 24 6.29 -13.77 -16.73
N THR A 25 6.04 -13.28 -17.94
CA THR A 25 6.35 -14.03 -19.17
C THR A 25 7.85 -14.21 -19.37
N TRP A 26 8.66 -13.19 -19.05
CA TRP A 26 10.11 -13.31 -19.07
C TRP A 26 10.61 -14.37 -18.09
N ILE A 27 10.05 -14.40 -16.86
CA ILE A 27 10.40 -15.41 -15.85
C ILE A 27 10.02 -16.80 -16.36
N ARG A 28 8.84 -16.97 -16.97
CA ARG A 28 8.44 -18.24 -17.59
C ARG A 28 9.46 -18.76 -18.58
N TYR A 29 9.92 -17.92 -19.51
CA TYR A 29 10.85 -18.35 -20.56
C TYR A 29 12.30 -18.52 -20.10
N ARG A 30 12.73 -17.78 -19.07
CA ARG A 30 14.15 -17.76 -18.63
C ARG A 30 14.41 -18.54 -17.35
N CYS A 31 13.40 -18.70 -16.51
CA CYS A 31 13.46 -19.30 -15.18
C CYS A 31 12.26 -20.26 -14.97
N ASN A 32 11.97 -21.14 -15.93
CA ASN A 32 10.74 -21.94 -15.94
C ASN A 32 10.52 -22.72 -14.62
N VAL A 33 11.56 -23.35 -14.08
CA VAL A 33 11.46 -24.10 -12.81
C VAL A 33 11.05 -23.20 -11.63
N SER A 34 11.56 -21.95 -11.58
CA SER A 34 11.14 -20.98 -10.57
C SER A 34 9.72 -20.49 -10.82
N TYR A 35 9.34 -20.32 -12.09
CA TYR A 35 8.00 -19.90 -12.51
C TYR A 35 6.93 -20.91 -12.12
N GLU A 36 7.12 -22.18 -12.45
CA GLU A 36 6.22 -23.29 -12.12
C GLU A 36 6.02 -23.40 -10.60
N PHE A 37 7.12 -23.37 -9.84
CA PHE A 37 7.06 -23.39 -8.38
C PHE A 37 6.22 -22.23 -7.83
N ILE A 38 6.39 -21.01 -8.35
CA ILE A 38 5.64 -19.82 -7.92
C ILE A 38 4.14 -20.00 -8.22
N ILE A 39 3.79 -20.44 -9.42
CA ILE A 39 2.38 -20.63 -9.80
C ILE A 39 1.70 -21.67 -8.93
N GLU A 40 2.40 -22.75 -8.59
CA GLU A 40 1.83 -23.85 -7.82
C GLU A 40 1.68 -23.50 -6.33
N ASN A 41 2.70 -22.84 -5.76
CA ASN A 41 2.85 -22.74 -4.29
C ASN A 41 2.63 -21.33 -3.73
N ILE A 42 2.81 -20.28 -4.54
CA ILE A 42 2.82 -18.90 -4.08
C ILE A 42 1.60 -18.17 -4.63
N LYS A 43 0.47 -18.31 -3.93
CA LYS A 43 -0.84 -17.81 -4.37
C LYS A 43 -1.43 -16.75 -3.43
N THR A 44 -2.15 -15.82 -4.04
CA THR A 44 -3.01 -14.85 -3.36
C THR A 44 -4.29 -15.51 -2.85
N GLU A 45 -5.10 -14.74 -2.11
CA GLU A 45 -6.44 -15.13 -1.65
C GLU A 45 -7.39 -15.50 -2.82
N LEU A 46 -7.10 -15.01 -4.02
CA LEU A 46 -7.87 -15.25 -5.22
C LEU A 46 -7.36 -16.45 -6.04
N GLY A 47 -6.30 -17.12 -5.59
CA GLY A 47 -5.67 -18.21 -6.31
C GLY A 47 -4.69 -17.78 -7.41
N ASP A 48 -4.61 -16.48 -7.72
CA ASP A 48 -3.62 -15.92 -8.65
C ASP A 48 -2.20 -16.00 -8.05
N PRO A 49 -1.14 -16.16 -8.87
CA PRO A 49 0.25 -16.09 -8.40
C PRO A 49 0.56 -14.76 -7.71
N ASP A 50 1.16 -14.83 -6.51
CA ASP A 50 1.44 -13.67 -5.67
C ASP A 50 2.75 -12.98 -6.05
N TRP A 51 2.72 -12.25 -7.17
CA TRP A 51 3.87 -11.51 -7.66
C TRP A 51 4.33 -10.40 -6.71
N ASP A 52 3.44 -9.78 -5.94
CA ASP A 52 3.85 -8.75 -4.98
C ASP A 52 4.79 -9.35 -3.91
N LEU A 53 4.49 -10.56 -3.42
CA LEU A 53 5.37 -11.26 -2.49
C LEU A 53 6.69 -11.64 -3.14
N VAL A 54 6.67 -12.23 -4.34
CA VAL A 54 7.89 -12.64 -5.05
C VAL A 54 8.81 -11.44 -5.29
N ILE A 55 8.26 -10.36 -5.87
CA ILE A 55 9.06 -9.20 -6.24
C ILE A 55 9.57 -8.46 -4.99
N SER A 56 8.81 -8.41 -3.89
CA SER A 56 9.30 -7.81 -2.63
C SER A 56 10.59 -8.44 -2.10
N LYS A 57 10.88 -9.69 -2.48
CA LYS A 57 12.08 -10.44 -2.08
C LYS A 57 13.22 -10.43 -3.11
N LEU A 58 12.99 -9.88 -4.30
CA LEU A 58 14.06 -9.69 -5.28
C LEU A 58 15.01 -8.58 -4.85
N ASP A 59 16.20 -8.52 -5.46
CA ASP A 59 17.15 -7.45 -5.20
C ASP A 59 16.56 -6.10 -5.62
N ARG A 60 16.88 -5.02 -4.89
CA ARG A 60 16.25 -3.69 -5.10
C ARG A 60 16.40 -3.17 -6.53
N TRP A 61 17.49 -3.51 -7.21
CA TRP A 61 17.68 -3.18 -8.63
C TRP A 61 16.71 -3.97 -9.53
N ASN A 62 16.54 -5.26 -9.30
CA ASN A 62 15.63 -6.12 -10.05
C ASN A 62 14.16 -5.74 -9.82
N GLN A 63 13.81 -5.32 -8.60
CA GLN A 63 12.49 -4.73 -8.33
C GLN A 63 12.21 -3.53 -9.25
N LYS A 64 13.18 -2.62 -9.43
CA LYS A 64 13.04 -1.47 -10.34
C LYS A 64 12.87 -1.90 -11.81
N LEU A 65 13.55 -2.94 -12.26
CA LEU A 65 13.42 -3.45 -13.63
C LEU A 65 12.04 -4.07 -13.89
N TRP A 66 11.46 -4.77 -12.91
CA TRP A 66 10.07 -5.24 -12.98
C TRP A 66 9.11 -4.07 -13.17
N MET A 67 9.34 -2.98 -12.44
CA MET A 67 8.50 -1.79 -12.53
C MET A 67 8.48 -1.12 -13.90
N ARG A 68 9.59 -1.15 -14.63
CA ARG A 68 9.71 -0.59 -15.98
C ARG A 68 8.85 -1.36 -17.00
N GLY A 69 8.71 -2.68 -16.81
CA GLY A 69 7.93 -3.55 -17.69
C GLY A 69 6.41 -3.46 -17.46
N PHE A 70 5.96 -2.75 -16.43
CA PHE A 70 4.54 -2.70 -16.06
C PHE A 70 3.72 -1.88 -17.06
N LYS A 71 2.93 -2.57 -17.89
CA LYS A 71 1.99 -1.96 -18.84
C LYS A 71 0.58 -1.92 -18.26
N LYS A 72 -0.05 -0.75 -18.33
CA LYS A 72 -1.48 -0.60 -17.98
C LYS A 72 -2.32 -1.33 -19.01
N ARG A 73 -3.14 -2.28 -18.56
CA ARG A 73 -4.17 -2.90 -19.39
C ARG A 73 -5.48 -2.15 -19.20
N TYR A 74 -6.18 -1.88 -20.29
CA TYR A 74 -7.56 -1.38 -20.21
C TYR A 74 -8.45 -2.54 -19.79
N ILE A 75 -9.05 -2.43 -18.60
CA ILE A 75 -10.03 -3.39 -18.07
C ILE A 75 -11.36 -2.62 -17.94
N LYS A 76 -12.51 -3.28 -18.08
CA LYS A 76 -13.82 -2.65 -17.84
C LYS A 76 -14.10 -2.57 -16.33
N LEU A 77 -14.85 -1.58 -15.89
CA LEU A 77 -15.32 -1.52 -14.50
C LEU A 77 -16.23 -2.71 -14.21
N TYR A 78 -16.09 -3.30 -13.02
CA TYR A 78 -16.96 -4.38 -12.55
C TYR A 78 -17.20 -4.29 -11.04
N LYS A 79 -18.19 -5.06 -10.57
CA LYS A 79 -18.53 -5.20 -9.16
C LYS A 79 -18.51 -6.69 -8.80
N ASN A 80 -17.45 -7.14 -8.14
CA ASN A 80 -17.36 -8.50 -7.64
C ASN A 80 -17.14 -8.49 -6.12
N LYS A 81 -18.19 -8.81 -5.36
CA LYS A 81 -18.16 -8.83 -3.90
C LYS A 81 -17.38 -10.04 -3.36
N GLN A 82 -17.34 -11.15 -4.12
CA GLN A 82 -16.67 -12.37 -3.66
C GLN A 82 -15.16 -12.16 -3.53
N GLU A 83 -14.51 -11.52 -4.51
CA GLU A 83 -13.09 -11.17 -4.45
C GLU A 83 -12.75 -10.35 -3.20
N VAL A 84 -13.56 -9.33 -2.92
CA VAL A 84 -13.39 -8.48 -1.73
C VAL A 84 -13.57 -9.32 -0.48
N ASN A 85 -14.64 -10.11 -0.40
CA ASN A 85 -14.94 -10.94 0.76
C ASN A 85 -13.86 -12.00 1.03
N LEU A 86 -13.21 -12.57 0.02
CA LEU A 86 -12.11 -13.52 0.21
C LEU A 86 -10.94 -12.86 0.92
N ILE A 87 -10.57 -11.64 0.52
CA ILE A 87 -9.55 -10.85 1.20
C ILE A 87 -10.01 -10.50 2.63
N LEU A 88 -11.23 -9.99 2.78
CA LEU A 88 -11.74 -9.58 4.10
C LEU A 88 -11.80 -10.76 5.08
N LYS A 89 -12.25 -11.94 4.64
CA LYS A 89 -12.34 -13.13 5.49
C LYS A 89 -10.97 -13.57 6.00
N ARG A 90 -9.92 -13.52 5.16
CA ARG A 90 -8.57 -13.92 5.56
C ARG A 90 -7.98 -13.03 6.66
N TYR A 91 -8.33 -11.74 6.66
CA TYR A 91 -7.77 -10.74 7.58
C TYR A 91 -8.79 -10.19 8.58
N ASN A 92 -9.90 -10.89 8.81
CA ASN A 92 -11.03 -10.37 9.60
C ASN A 92 -10.62 -9.89 11.00
N ASN A 93 -9.76 -10.65 11.67
CA ASN A 93 -9.23 -10.32 13.01
C ASN A 93 -8.05 -9.35 12.99
N LYS A 94 -7.67 -8.81 11.82
CA LYS A 94 -6.53 -7.91 11.63
C LYS A 94 -6.93 -6.52 11.15
N PHE A 95 -8.21 -6.25 10.90
CA PHE A 95 -8.64 -4.90 10.48
C PHE A 95 -8.44 -3.82 11.54
N TYR A 96 -8.28 -4.20 12.81
CA TYR A 96 -7.92 -3.25 13.87
C TYR A 96 -6.61 -2.50 13.55
N THR A 97 -5.72 -3.05 12.71
CA THR A 97 -4.46 -2.40 12.34
C THR A 97 -4.65 -1.12 11.50
N PHE A 98 -5.85 -0.88 10.98
CA PHE A 98 -6.22 0.41 10.34
C PHE A 98 -6.70 1.45 11.36
N LEU A 99 -6.91 1.06 12.62
CA LEU A 99 -7.35 1.91 13.72
C LEU A 99 -6.28 2.06 14.82
N VAL A 100 -5.45 1.06 15.06
CA VAL A 100 -4.35 1.18 16.02
C VAL A 100 -3.22 0.30 15.54
N GLN A 101 -2.03 0.89 15.37
CA GLN A 101 -0.81 0.16 15.06
C GLN A 101 0.08 0.21 16.29
N VAL A 102 0.11 -0.88 17.06
CA VAL A 102 0.87 -0.93 18.32
C VAL A 102 2.34 -1.19 18.04
N ASN A 103 2.63 -1.97 17.00
CA ASN A 103 3.98 -2.39 16.68
C ASN A 103 4.26 -2.43 15.17
N LYS A 104 5.50 -2.77 14.81
CA LYS A 104 5.92 -2.88 13.40
C LYS A 104 5.21 -4.01 12.65
N GLU A 105 4.78 -5.06 13.33
CA GLU A 105 4.06 -6.18 12.70
C GLU A 105 2.67 -5.75 12.26
N ASP A 106 1.94 -5.00 13.09
CA ASP A 106 0.65 -4.41 12.75
C ASP A 106 0.77 -3.52 11.51
N TYR A 107 1.83 -2.70 11.43
CA TYR A 107 2.11 -1.90 10.22
C TYR A 107 2.28 -2.78 8.98
N VAL A 108 3.09 -3.84 9.06
CA VAL A 108 3.33 -4.77 7.94
C VAL A 108 2.03 -5.46 7.51
N ILE A 109 1.20 -5.89 8.47
CA ILE A 109 -0.10 -6.50 8.19
C ILE A 109 -1.04 -5.50 7.52
N CYS A 110 -1.15 -4.28 8.06
CA CYS A 110 -1.97 -3.20 7.50
C CYS A 110 -1.56 -2.87 6.06
N ASP A 111 -0.25 -2.76 5.83
CA ASP A 111 0.31 -2.48 4.51
C ASP A 111 0.02 -3.62 3.54
N TRP A 112 0.14 -4.87 4.00
CA TRP A 112 -0.16 -6.03 3.18
C TRP A 112 -1.63 -6.11 2.77
N ILE A 113 -2.55 -5.89 3.72
CA ILE A 113 -4.00 -5.82 3.44
C ILE A 113 -4.28 -4.70 2.44
N SER A 114 -3.62 -3.55 2.61
CA SER A 114 -3.75 -2.41 1.70
C SER A 114 -3.32 -2.79 0.28
N ILE A 115 -2.15 -3.40 0.11
CA ILE A 115 -1.67 -3.88 -1.19
C ILE A 115 -2.68 -4.83 -1.83
N ARG A 116 -3.23 -5.81 -1.09
CA ARG A 116 -4.23 -6.75 -1.62
C ARG A 116 -5.45 -6.06 -2.19
N LEU A 117 -6.06 -5.16 -1.41
CA LEU A 117 -7.24 -4.44 -1.86
C LEU A 117 -6.91 -3.46 -3.00
N VAL A 118 -5.75 -2.80 -2.97
CA VAL A 118 -5.27 -1.93 -4.05
C VAL A 118 -5.14 -2.71 -5.36
N ARG A 119 -4.58 -3.92 -5.36
CA ARG A 119 -4.45 -4.73 -6.58
C ARG A 119 -5.80 -5.10 -7.18
N VAL A 120 -6.77 -5.46 -6.35
CA VAL A 120 -8.15 -5.73 -6.83
C VAL A 120 -8.84 -4.46 -7.31
N ALA A 121 -8.66 -3.33 -6.62
CA ALA A 121 -9.15 -2.03 -7.06
C ALA A 121 -8.54 -1.60 -8.42
N GLN A 122 -7.25 -1.88 -8.63
CA GLN A 122 -6.54 -1.60 -9.89
C GLN A 122 -7.01 -2.47 -11.05
N LYS A 123 -7.54 -3.67 -10.78
CA LYS A 123 -8.28 -4.46 -11.77
C LYS A 123 -9.63 -3.80 -12.16
N ARG A 124 -10.00 -2.66 -11.54
CA ARG A 124 -11.25 -1.91 -11.71
C ARG A 124 -12.48 -2.54 -11.03
N ASN A 125 -12.26 -3.30 -9.96
CA ASN A 125 -13.32 -3.67 -9.03
C ASN A 125 -13.72 -2.45 -8.18
N ILE A 126 -14.94 -1.95 -8.39
CA ILE A 126 -15.43 -0.73 -7.71
C ILE A 126 -15.55 -0.98 -6.19
N LEU A 127 -16.02 -2.15 -5.78
CA LEU A 127 -16.22 -2.48 -4.37
C LEU A 127 -14.90 -2.55 -3.60
N ALA A 128 -13.84 -3.06 -4.25
CA ALA A 128 -12.51 -3.07 -3.65
C ALA A 128 -11.97 -1.64 -3.48
N LYS A 129 -12.18 -0.77 -4.48
CA LYS A 129 -11.81 0.65 -4.42
C LYS A 129 -12.52 1.36 -3.26
N GLU A 130 -13.85 1.25 -3.17
CA GLU A 130 -14.63 1.84 -2.08
C GLU A 130 -14.16 1.33 -0.71
N LYS A 131 -13.95 0.02 -0.59
CA LYS A 131 -13.52 -0.57 0.68
C LYS A 131 -12.14 -0.08 1.10
N ILE A 132 -11.14 -0.07 0.23
CA ILE A 132 -9.80 0.39 0.60
C ILE A 132 -9.77 1.89 0.92
N ILE A 133 -10.53 2.71 0.20
CA ILE A 133 -10.64 4.14 0.51
C ILE A 133 -11.21 4.31 1.92
N SER A 134 -12.30 3.63 2.26
CA SER A 134 -12.89 3.74 3.60
C SER A 134 -11.92 3.39 4.73
N LEU A 135 -11.11 2.34 4.55
CA LEU A 135 -10.11 1.91 5.53
C LEU A 135 -8.94 2.91 5.64
N LEU A 136 -8.48 3.42 4.50
CA LEU A 136 -7.36 4.35 4.45
C LEU A 136 -7.72 5.74 4.96
N VAL A 137 -8.98 6.19 4.81
CA VAL A 137 -9.44 7.45 5.42
C VAL A 137 -9.27 7.39 6.93
N SER A 138 -9.80 6.35 7.58
CA SER A 138 -9.65 6.16 9.03
C SER A 138 -8.18 6.12 9.47
N LEU A 139 -7.32 5.45 8.69
CA LEU A 139 -5.89 5.39 8.99
C LEU A 139 -5.19 6.75 8.82
N VAL A 140 -5.55 7.51 7.78
CA VAL A 140 -4.99 8.84 7.53
C VAL A 140 -5.43 9.83 8.60
N ASP A 141 -6.70 9.78 9.03
CA ASP A 141 -7.20 10.62 10.12
C ASP A 141 -6.34 10.44 11.38
N GLN A 142 -5.98 9.20 11.69
CA GLN A 142 -5.08 8.89 12.81
C GLN A 142 -3.66 9.39 12.60
N TRP A 143 -3.13 9.34 11.38
CA TRP A 143 -1.84 9.93 11.11
C TRP A 143 -1.86 11.46 11.27
N ILE A 144 -2.95 12.12 10.86
CA ILE A 144 -3.12 13.57 11.02
C ILE A 144 -3.21 13.95 12.51
N GLU A 145 -3.89 13.14 13.32
CA GLU A 145 -3.99 13.35 14.77
C GLU A 145 -2.65 13.18 15.49
N ASN A 146 -1.82 12.23 15.05
CA ASN A 146 -0.61 11.83 15.76
C ASN A 146 0.69 12.41 15.19
N ASP A 147 0.72 12.88 13.93
CA ASP A 147 1.93 13.36 13.25
C ASP A 147 1.78 14.79 12.74
N LYS A 148 2.61 15.69 13.28
CA LYS A 148 2.66 17.11 12.90
C LYS A 148 2.92 17.35 11.41
N SER A 149 3.63 16.44 10.74
CA SER A 149 3.96 16.58 9.33
C SER A 149 2.77 16.40 8.40
N LEU A 150 1.67 15.84 8.88
CA LEU A 150 0.40 15.73 8.15
C LEU A 150 -0.70 16.65 8.69
N PHE A 151 -0.40 17.44 9.72
CA PHE A 151 -1.38 18.31 10.37
C PHE A 151 -2.07 19.30 9.40
N SER A 152 -1.38 19.74 8.35
CA SER A 152 -1.92 20.63 7.32
C SER A 152 -3.11 20.04 6.55
N TRP A 153 -3.31 18.72 6.60
CA TRP A 153 -4.45 18.05 6.01
C TRP A 153 -5.74 18.13 6.83
N LYS A 154 -5.68 18.63 8.07
CA LYS A 154 -6.85 18.68 8.95
C LYS A 154 -7.97 19.52 8.34
N GLY A 155 -9.15 18.91 8.20
CA GLY A 155 -10.33 19.51 7.57
C GLY A 155 -10.42 19.33 6.04
N TYR A 156 -9.38 18.81 5.38
CA TYR A 156 -9.35 18.60 3.93
C TYR A 156 -9.84 17.19 3.50
N ASN A 157 -10.92 16.70 4.09
CA ASN A 157 -11.41 15.32 3.94
C ASN A 157 -11.61 14.91 2.47
N GLU A 158 -12.19 15.78 1.64
CA GLU A 158 -12.40 15.50 0.22
C GLU A 158 -11.08 15.39 -0.55
N LEU A 159 -10.10 16.26 -0.27
CA LEU A 159 -8.78 16.19 -0.91
C LEU A 159 -8.01 14.96 -0.46
N ILE A 160 -8.13 14.54 0.80
CA ILE A 160 -7.55 13.29 1.31
C ILE A 160 -8.08 12.11 0.49
N ILE A 161 -9.40 12.02 0.30
CA ILE A 161 -10.02 10.97 -0.52
C ILE A 161 -9.44 11.01 -1.93
N GLN A 162 -9.35 12.19 -2.57
CA GLN A 162 -8.76 12.33 -3.91
C GLN A 162 -7.28 11.87 -3.96
N GLN A 163 -6.48 12.18 -2.93
CA GLN A 163 -5.09 11.74 -2.85
C GLN A 163 -5.00 10.22 -2.70
N ILE A 164 -5.83 9.62 -1.84
CA ILE A 164 -5.92 8.18 -1.66
C ILE A 164 -6.29 7.52 -2.99
N GLU A 165 -7.34 8.00 -3.67
CA GLU A 165 -7.74 7.48 -4.99
C GLU A 165 -6.61 7.55 -6.02
N GLY A 166 -5.91 8.69 -6.05
CA GLY A 166 -4.74 8.90 -6.90
C GLY A 166 -3.63 7.89 -6.59
N CYS A 167 -3.36 7.64 -5.31
CA CYS A 167 -2.37 6.65 -4.87
C CYS A 167 -2.77 5.23 -5.26
N VAL A 168 -4.02 4.82 -5.00
CA VAL A 168 -4.57 3.52 -5.41
C VAL A 168 -4.40 3.32 -6.93
N ARG A 169 -4.69 4.34 -7.74
CA ARG A 169 -4.54 4.26 -9.20
C ARG A 169 -3.09 4.22 -9.68
N ARG A 170 -2.17 4.91 -8.98
CA ARG A 170 -0.77 5.10 -9.41
C ARG A 170 0.21 4.14 -8.76
N PHE A 171 -0.18 3.41 -7.72
CA PHE A 171 0.71 2.50 -7.01
C PHE A 171 1.16 1.34 -7.90
N ARG A 172 2.39 1.41 -8.39
CA ARG A 172 2.98 0.31 -9.16
C ARG A 172 3.95 -0.49 -8.30
N TYR A 173 4.62 0.18 -7.35
CA TYR A 173 5.72 -0.35 -6.54
C TYR A 173 5.37 -1.65 -5.79
N THR A 174 6.38 -2.49 -5.53
CA THR A 174 6.28 -3.78 -4.82
C THR A 174 6.84 -3.72 -3.40
N GLY A 175 7.03 -2.52 -2.86
CA GLY A 175 7.24 -2.33 -1.42
C GLY A 175 6.01 -1.71 -0.79
N SER A 176 6.19 -0.79 0.16
CA SER A 176 5.08 -0.34 0.99
C SER A 176 4.11 0.58 0.28
N PHE A 177 2.82 0.23 0.31
CA PHE A 177 1.74 1.11 -0.14
C PHE A 177 1.51 2.22 0.88
N LEU A 178 1.46 1.90 2.17
CA LEU A 178 1.29 2.88 3.24
C LEU A 178 2.43 3.90 3.25
N GLY A 179 3.69 3.44 3.11
CA GLY A 179 4.83 4.33 2.98
C GLY A 179 4.74 5.24 1.76
N TYR A 180 4.22 4.74 0.63
CA TYR A 180 3.97 5.55 -0.56
C TYR A 180 2.86 6.59 -0.33
N LEU A 181 1.74 6.19 0.27
CA LEU A 181 0.63 7.08 0.60
C LEU A 181 1.06 8.18 1.58
N TYR A 182 1.72 7.79 2.67
CA TYR A 182 2.24 8.70 3.69
C TYR A 182 3.15 9.77 3.08
N ARG A 183 4.16 9.37 2.29
CA ARG A 183 5.06 10.31 1.63
C ARG A 183 4.33 11.21 0.64
N THR A 184 3.34 10.67 -0.07
CA THR A 184 2.54 11.48 -1.00
C THR A 184 1.82 12.59 -0.24
N LEU A 185 1.10 12.26 0.84
CA LEU A 185 0.41 13.24 1.68
C LEU A 185 1.39 14.25 2.30
N GLN A 186 2.53 13.78 2.81
CA GLN A 186 3.54 14.65 3.40
C GLN A 186 4.02 15.72 2.43
N TYR A 187 4.36 15.35 1.18
CA TYR A 187 4.85 16.31 0.20
C TYR A 187 3.75 17.19 -0.39
N SER A 188 2.56 16.64 -0.68
CA SER A 188 1.45 17.46 -1.21
C SER A 188 0.82 18.38 -0.15
N GLY A 189 1.01 18.08 1.13
CA GLY A 189 0.51 18.88 2.25
C GLY A 189 1.36 20.09 2.61
N LEU A 190 2.59 20.22 2.10
CA LEU A 190 3.50 21.34 2.46
C LEU A 190 2.96 22.71 2.05
N GLY A 191 2.06 22.77 1.06
CA GLY A 191 1.43 24.01 0.60
C GLY A 191 0.04 24.27 1.18
N LEU A 192 -0.46 23.40 2.06
CA LEU A 192 -1.80 23.53 2.65
C LEU A 192 -1.75 24.31 3.96
N VAL A 193 -2.75 25.16 4.16
CA VAL A 193 -3.02 25.80 5.45
C VAL A 193 -4.19 25.06 6.09
N PRO A 194 -4.07 24.51 7.31
CA PRO A 194 -5.18 23.79 7.95
C PRO A 194 -6.47 24.61 7.94
N LEU A 195 -7.60 24.00 7.52
CA LEU A 195 -8.90 24.69 7.49
C LEU A 195 -9.49 24.88 8.88
N GLU A 196 -9.25 23.91 9.76
CA GLU A 196 -9.56 24.04 11.16
C GLU A 196 -8.49 24.93 11.82
N LYS A 197 -8.92 26.07 12.38
CA LYS A 197 -8.04 26.93 13.17
C LYS A 197 -7.43 26.10 14.29
N PHE A 198 -6.12 25.93 14.24
CA PHE A 198 -5.32 25.37 15.31
C PHE A 198 -4.63 26.53 16.01
N SER A 199 -5.09 26.89 17.19
CA SER A 199 -4.38 27.87 18.02
C SER A 199 -3.61 27.15 19.12
N PHE A 200 -2.36 27.57 19.35
CA PHE A 200 -1.62 27.17 20.54
C PHE A 200 -2.24 27.77 21.82
N ASP A 201 -3.06 28.81 21.68
CA ASP A 201 -3.87 29.38 22.75
C ASP A 201 -5.16 28.61 23.04
N ASP A 202 -5.51 27.60 22.22
CA ASP A 202 -6.68 26.78 22.49
C ASP A 202 -6.46 25.96 23.76
N PHE A 203 -7.48 25.95 24.63
CA PHE A 203 -7.49 25.14 25.84
C PHE A 203 -7.72 23.66 25.48
N LEU A 204 -7.09 22.76 26.24
CA LEU A 204 -7.41 21.34 26.15
C LEU A 204 -8.81 21.11 26.73
N LEU A 205 -9.61 20.27 26.08
CA LEU A 205 -11.00 19.99 26.53
C LEU A 205 -11.06 19.37 27.93
N THR A 206 -9.95 18.81 28.41
CA THR A 206 -9.85 18.03 29.65
C THR A 206 -9.09 18.73 30.76
N ASP A 207 -8.31 19.76 30.43
CA ASP A 207 -7.46 20.50 31.37
C ASP A 207 -7.50 21.98 30.94
N GLN A 208 -7.69 22.92 31.87
CA GLN A 208 -7.62 24.36 31.59
C GLN A 208 -6.22 24.86 31.17
N LYS A 209 -5.33 23.96 30.73
CA LYS A 209 -4.02 24.26 30.19
C LYS A 209 -4.16 24.60 28.71
N ARG A 210 -3.41 25.62 28.29
CA ARG A 210 -3.28 25.95 26.88
C ARG A 210 -2.41 24.90 26.22
N ARG A 211 -2.67 24.60 24.95
CA ARG A 211 -1.86 23.64 24.20
C ARG A 211 -0.38 24.02 24.19
N ILE A 212 -0.05 25.31 24.22
CA ILE A 212 1.34 25.81 24.31
C ILE A 212 2.08 25.32 25.57
N ASP A 213 1.36 25.11 26.67
CA ASP A 213 1.94 24.72 27.97
C ASP A 213 2.49 23.28 27.95
N ILE A 214 2.06 22.46 26.98
CA ILE A 214 2.64 21.13 26.74
C ILE A 214 4.00 21.25 26.02
N PHE A 215 4.22 22.31 25.25
CA PHE A 215 5.39 22.49 24.38
C PHE A 215 6.54 23.29 25.02
N ILE A 216 6.29 23.99 26.12
CA ILE A 216 7.32 24.66 26.91
C ILE A 216 7.64 23.75 28.11
N LYS A 217 8.66 22.91 27.94
CA LYS A 217 9.33 22.19 29.03
C LYS A 217 10.75 22.72 29.18
#